data_AF-A0A913Y467-F1
#
_entry.id   AF-A0A913Y467-F1
#
_cell.length_a   1.000
_cell.length_b   1.000
_cell.length_c   1.000
_cell.angle_alpha   90.00
_cell.angle_beta   90.00
_cell.angle_gamma   90.00
#
_symmetry.space_group_name_H-M   'P 1'
#
loop_
_entity.id
_entity.type
_entity.pdbx_description
1 polymer ?
#
loop_
_entity_poly.entity_id
_entity_poly.type
_entity_poly.pdbx_seq_one_letter_code
_entity_poly.pdbx_strand_id
1 'polypeptide(L)'
;MTSFVENMMPCEADELRSAHEQTMEKCLETFKEETRFFSIDSVAPHLQELTGKTDNLLLRWLQTNKQRTEESCKALIKELEKTILDPVLSRLVGPDGSQMDFNELVEAYKLIEQRYKDEGRGDLETKALAFVDMNSRLNDEMTRNWDILKKLKNYDALLAKEKTQKAKMEQEKERAKEEMKRLEKEQRDRQKERDMFYKKQEEDKIRMQEMYTKSLEDQKEQMRNMIEANFEAQKKEREDALAHQKTIMDDYANMVKKNFEQRDQEIKLLREQMSEKEAQAKKDLDNMSRKHQEEKEKYKKEAKKDLEATIKKLNADNKAENETMQNRLKKEMKQEQIDKVKKASFLKRGKFWLSGNPDHLDLK
;
A
#
# COMPACT_ATOMS: atom_id res chain seq x y z
N MET A 1 -81.96 50.93 59.46
CA MET A 1 -80.62 51.32 58.96
C MET A 1 -79.57 50.27 59.25
N THR A 2 -79.19 49.99 60.50
CA THR A 2 -78.13 49.02 60.84
C THR A 2 -78.23 47.70 60.09
N SER A 3 -79.38 47.02 60.17
CA SER A 3 -79.66 45.76 59.46
C SER A 3 -79.71 45.85 57.93
N PHE A 4 -79.84 47.04 57.35
CA PHE A 4 -79.74 47.25 55.90
C PHE A 4 -78.28 47.37 55.48
N VAL A 5 -77.50 48.19 56.21
CA VAL A 5 -76.05 48.35 56.01
C VAL A 5 -75.30 47.03 56.26
N GLU A 6 -75.68 46.29 57.29
CA GLU A 6 -75.13 44.95 57.60
C GLU A 6 -75.41 43.89 56.54
N ASN A 7 -76.35 44.12 55.62
CA ASN A 7 -76.60 43.23 54.47
C ASN A 7 -75.91 43.71 53.18
N MET A 8 -75.33 44.93 53.16
CA MET A 8 -74.54 45.44 52.03
C MET A 8 -73.03 45.17 52.19
N MET A 9 -72.51 45.13 53.43
CA MET A 9 -71.08 44.90 53.68
C MET A 9 -70.66 43.44 53.37
N PRO A 10 -69.61 43.18 52.55
CA PRO A 10 -68.60 44.13 52.08
C PRO A 10 -69.02 44.95 50.83
N CYS A 11 -68.90 46.27 50.96
CA CYS A 11 -69.27 47.27 49.95
C CYS A 11 -68.19 48.36 49.85
N GLU A 12 -68.22 49.20 48.80
CA GLU A 12 -67.22 50.29 48.67
C GLU A 12 -67.49 51.36 49.75
N ALA A 13 -66.42 52.01 50.24
CA ALA A 13 -66.53 52.89 51.42
C ALA A 13 -67.43 54.11 51.20
N ASP A 14 -67.57 54.57 49.96
CA ASP A 14 -68.42 55.72 49.60
C ASP A 14 -69.92 55.36 49.55
N GLU A 15 -70.27 54.10 49.32
CA GLU A 15 -71.66 53.62 49.42
C GLU A 15 -72.17 53.73 50.86
N LEU A 16 -71.29 53.41 51.84
CA LEU A 16 -71.58 53.58 53.27
C LEU A 16 -71.71 55.04 53.68
N ARG A 17 -70.86 55.93 53.13
CA ARG A 17 -70.93 57.37 53.39
C ARG A 17 -72.21 57.96 52.84
N SER A 18 -72.56 57.69 51.58
CA SER A 18 -73.80 58.21 50.98
C SER A 18 -75.06 57.67 51.69
N ALA A 19 -75.09 56.37 52.04
CA ALA A 19 -76.21 55.80 52.80
C ALA A 19 -76.35 56.42 54.21
N HIS A 20 -75.22 56.80 54.83
CA HIS A 20 -75.20 57.52 56.10
C HIS A 20 -75.65 58.98 55.96
N GLU A 21 -75.14 59.72 54.98
CA GLU A 21 -75.49 61.12 54.69
C GLU A 21 -77.00 61.28 54.43
N GLN A 22 -77.56 60.45 53.55
CA GLN A 22 -79.01 60.40 53.24
C GLN A 22 -79.88 60.00 54.43
N THR A 23 -79.29 59.39 55.47
CA THR A 23 -79.97 59.07 56.74
C THR A 23 -79.88 60.24 57.69
N MET A 24 -78.69 60.83 57.83
CA MET A 24 -78.41 61.95 58.72
C MET A 24 -79.21 63.19 58.33
N GLU A 25 -79.37 63.46 57.03
CA GLU A 25 -80.26 64.51 56.51
C GLU A 25 -81.69 64.38 57.06
N LYS A 26 -82.31 63.20 56.91
CA LYS A 26 -83.67 62.92 57.39
C LYS A 26 -83.78 62.93 58.92
N CYS A 27 -82.75 62.47 59.62
CA CYS A 27 -82.67 62.58 61.08
C CYS A 27 -82.62 64.06 61.53
N LEU A 28 -81.85 64.90 60.84
CA LEU A 28 -81.75 66.34 61.12
C LEU A 28 -83.02 67.10 60.74
N GLU A 29 -83.73 66.72 59.68
CA GLU A 29 -85.06 67.25 59.34
C GLU A 29 -86.06 66.93 60.46
N THR A 30 -86.22 65.65 60.79
CA THR A 30 -87.15 65.18 61.85
C THR A 30 -86.86 65.88 63.19
N PHE A 31 -85.58 65.95 63.58
CA PHE A 31 -85.16 66.60 64.82
C PHE A 31 -85.48 68.11 64.83
N LYS A 32 -85.31 68.82 63.69
CA LYS A 32 -85.71 70.24 63.58
C LYS A 32 -87.22 70.42 63.70
N GLU A 33 -88.02 69.54 63.09
CA GLU A 33 -89.48 69.63 63.16
C GLU A 33 -90.01 69.38 64.58
N GLU A 34 -89.49 68.37 65.27
CA GLU A 34 -89.87 68.05 66.65
C GLU A 34 -89.39 69.12 67.65
N THR A 35 -88.19 69.69 67.47
CA THR A 35 -87.60 70.67 68.41
C THR A 35 -87.99 72.13 68.15
N ARG A 36 -88.78 72.42 67.10
CA ARG A 36 -89.09 73.79 66.62
C ARG A 36 -89.69 74.79 67.63
N PHE A 37 -90.15 74.32 68.79
CA PHE A 37 -90.77 75.13 69.84
C PHE A 37 -89.82 75.48 71.01
N PHE A 38 -88.60 74.92 71.03
CA PHE A 38 -87.59 75.16 72.07
C PHE A 38 -86.57 76.22 71.64
N SER A 39 -85.81 76.78 72.58
CA SER A 39 -84.73 77.73 72.27
C SER A 39 -83.49 77.02 71.74
N ILE A 40 -82.76 77.66 70.82
CA ILE A 40 -81.54 77.11 70.19
C ILE A 40 -80.53 76.65 71.26
N ASP A 41 -80.32 77.46 72.31
CA ASP A 41 -79.38 77.16 73.40
C ASP A 41 -79.76 75.90 74.20
N SER A 42 -81.06 75.59 74.30
CA SER A 42 -81.55 74.36 74.96
C SER A 42 -81.47 73.12 74.07
N VAL A 43 -81.49 73.30 72.74
CA VAL A 43 -81.49 72.21 71.75
C VAL A 43 -80.07 71.83 71.31
N ALA A 44 -79.14 72.80 71.27
CA ALA A 44 -77.78 72.61 70.77
C ALA A 44 -76.98 71.45 71.41
N PRO A 45 -77.03 71.21 72.75
CA PRO A 45 -76.35 70.06 73.34
C PRO A 45 -76.87 68.71 72.85
N HIS A 46 -78.19 68.58 72.67
CA HIS A 46 -78.83 67.36 72.17
C HIS A 46 -78.58 67.14 70.67
N LEU A 47 -78.48 68.22 69.89
CA LEU A 47 -78.04 68.15 68.49
C LEU A 47 -76.58 67.67 68.38
N GLN A 48 -75.69 68.18 69.23
CA GLN A 48 -74.29 67.73 69.29
C GLN A 48 -74.19 66.25 69.72
N GLU A 49 -75.01 65.82 70.68
CA GLU A 49 -75.09 64.43 71.13
C GLU A 49 -75.62 63.50 70.02
N LEU A 50 -76.64 63.93 69.26
CA LEU A 50 -77.20 63.19 68.13
C LEU A 50 -76.16 62.99 67.01
N THR A 51 -75.50 64.06 66.59
CA THR A 51 -74.42 64.00 65.59
C THR A 51 -73.29 63.10 66.07
N GLY A 52 -72.76 63.32 67.27
CA GLY A 52 -71.67 62.52 67.82
C GLY A 52 -71.99 61.03 67.96
N LYS A 53 -73.24 60.65 68.32
CA LYS A 53 -73.69 59.25 68.32
C LYS A 53 -73.75 58.66 66.90
N THR A 54 -74.13 59.48 65.92
CA THR A 54 -74.31 59.07 64.52
C THR A 54 -72.95 58.89 63.83
N ASP A 55 -71.99 59.79 64.06
CA ASP A 55 -70.60 59.67 63.59
C ASP A 55 -69.92 58.41 64.14
N ASN A 56 -70.06 58.16 65.45
CA ASN A 56 -69.54 56.94 66.10
C ASN A 56 -70.11 55.64 65.50
N LEU A 57 -71.32 55.71 64.95
CA LEU A 57 -72.01 54.58 64.33
C LEU A 57 -71.56 54.38 62.86
N LEU A 58 -71.25 55.45 62.12
CA LEU A 58 -70.54 55.36 60.83
C LEU A 58 -69.14 54.75 60.99
N LEU A 59 -68.36 55.20 61.99
CA LEU A 59 -67.01 54.68 62.24
C LEU A 59 -67.03 53.16 62.51
N ARG A 60 -68.03 52.67 63.25
CA ARG A 60 -68.24 51.23 63.46
C ARG A 60 -68.56 50.50 62.15
N TRP A 61 -69.47 51.02 61.33
CA TRP A 61 -69.78 50.42 60.02
C TRP A 61 -68.55 50.37 59.11
N LEU A 62 -67.77 51.44 59.02
CA LEU A 62 -66.52 51.45 58.24
C LEU A 62 -65.52 50.41 58.75
N GLN A 63 -65.37 50.25 60.07
CA GLN A 63 -64.50 49.24 60.67
C GLN A 63 -64.99 47.80 60.38
N THR A 64 -66.29 47.53 60.54
CA THR A 64 -66.90 46.23 60.19
C THR A 64 -66.80 45.93 58.70
N ASN A 65 -66.92 46.95 57.83
CA ASN A 65 -66.75 46.80 56.40
C ASN A 65 -65.32 46.40 56.04
N LYS A 66 -64.30 47.04 56.62
CA LYS A 66 -62.88 46.63 56.44
C LYS A 66 -62.66 45.18 56.88
N GLN A 67 -63.18 44.77 58.04
CA GLN A 67 -63.08 43.38 58.51
C GLN A 67 -63.72 42.38 57.54
N ARG A 68 -64.96 42.63 57.10
CA ARG A 68 -65.64 41.78 56.10
C ARG A 68 -64.98 41.80 54.73
N THR A 69 -64.36 42.91 54.34
CA THR A 69 -63.56 43.01 53.11
C THR A 69 -62.36 42.06 53.20
N GLU A 70 -61.62 42.10 54.31
CA GLU A 70 -60.47 41.23 54.54
C GLU A 70 -60.86 39.74 54.51
N GLU A 71 -61.96 39.38 55.18
CA GLU A 71 -62.51 38.01 55.17
C GLU A 71 -62.95 37.57 53.77
N SER A 72 -63.70 38.43 53.05
CA SER A 72 -64.20 38.15 51.69
C SER A 72 -63.07 38.01 50.68
N CYS A 73 -62.07 38.90 50.72
CA CYS A 73 -60.86 38.80 49.88
C CYS A 73 -60.11 37.49 50.17
N LYS A 74 -59.90 37.13 51.45
CA LYS A 74 -59.24 35.87 51.84
C LYS A 74 -60.03 34.62 51.44
N ALA A 75 -61.36 34.69 51.37
CA ALA A 75 -62.20 33.61 50.86
C ALA A 75 -62.09 33.48 49.33
N LEU A 76 -62.25 34.60 48.61
CA LEU A 76 -62.17 34.65 47.14
C LEU A 76 -60.81 34.15 46.63
N ILE A 77 -59.70 34.60 47.21
CA ILE A 77 -58.35 34.16 46.82
C ILE A 77 -58.22 32.62 46.92
N LYS A 78 -58.68 32.01 48.02
CA LYS A 78 -58.64 30.56 48.21
C LYS A 78 -59.55 29.80 47.24
N GLU A 79 -60.68 30.37 46.85
CA GLU A 79 -61.55 29.78 45.83
C GLU A 79 -60.88 29.84 44.46
N LEU A 80 -60.29 30.98 44.08
CA LEU A 80 -59.60 31.14 42.80
C LEU A 80 -58.35 30.24 42.70
N GLU A 81 -57.55 30.14 43.76
CA GLU A 81 -56.44 29.16 43.84
C GLU A 81 -56.96 27.73 43.65
N LYS A 82 -58.01 27.32 44.39
CA LYS A 82 -58.58 25.97 44.31
C LYS A 82 -59.27 25.64 42.97
N THR A 83 -59.84 26.62 42.28
CA THR A 83 -60.61 26.41 41.04
C THR A 83 -59.77 26.55 39.78
N ILE A 84 -58.73 27.39 39.80
CA ILE A 84 -57.90 27.70 38.63
C ILE A 84 -56.50 27.07 38.75
N LEU A 85 -55.88 27.11 39.93
CA LEU A 85 -54.47 26.74 40.10
C LEU A 85 -54.29 25.27 40.50
N ASP A 86 -55.02 24.77 41.50
CA ASP A 86 -54.95 23.37 41.95
C ASP A 86 -55.05 22.35 40.79
N PRO A 87 -55.93 22.49 39.77
CA PRO A 87 -55.98 21.56 38.64
C PRO A 87 -54.71 21.61 37.77
N VAL A 88 -54.14 22.80 37.57
CA VAL A 88 -52.93 23.03 36.76
C VAL A 88 -51.70 22.48 37.48
N LEU A 89 -51.59 22.69 38.79
CA LEU A 89 -50.52 22.11 39.61
C LEU A 89 -50.63 20.59 39.75
N SER A 90 -51.86 20.06 39.85
CA SER A 90 -52.11 18.60 39.85
C SER A 90 -51.62 17.94 38.57
N ARG A 91 -51.79 18.60 37.40
CA ARG A 91 -51.24 18.13 36.13
C ARG A 91 -49.72 18.28 36.04
N LEU A 92 -49.14 19.35 36.61
CA LEU A 92 -47.69 19.59 36.63
C LEU A 92 -46.92 18.54 37.44
N VAL A 93 -47.50 18.08 38.54
CA VAL A 93 -46.94 16.99 39.38
C VAL A 93 -47.34 15.60 38.84
N GLY A 94 -48.36 15.53 37.97
CA GLY A 94 -48.85 14.33 37.33
C GLY A 94 -47.99 13.81 36.16
N PRO A 95 -48.40 12.69 35.53
CA PRO A 95 -47.64 12.06 34.44
C PRO A 95 -47.50 12.94 33.20
N ASP A 96 -48.47 13.82 32.95
CA ASP A 96 -48.49 14.74 31.81
C ASP A 96 -47.69 16.04 32.07
N GLY A 97 -47.07 16.19 33.25
CA GLY A 97 -46.40 17.41 33.68
C GLY A 97 -45.24 17.85 32.77
N SER A 98 -44.53 16.92 32.12
CA SER A 98 -43.49 17.28 31.15
C SER A 98 -44.04 17.79 29.82
N GLN A 99 -45.30 17.48 29.49
CA GLN A 99 -45.97 17.90 28.26
C GLN A 99 -46.65 19.27 28.39
N MET A 100 -46.86 19.77 29.62
CA MET A 100 -47.43 21.11 29.85
C MET A 100 -46.57 22.21 29.23
N ASP A 101 -47.18 23.23 28.66
CA ASP A 101 -46.47 24.45 28.28
C ASP A 101 -46.40 25.46 29.44
N PHE A 102 -45.38 26.32 29.42
CA PHE A 102 -45.23 27.38 30.42
C PHE A 102 -46.35 28.43 30.33
N ASN A 103 -46.90 28.67 29.13
CA ASN A 103 -48.02 29.59 28.97
C ASN A 103 -49.26 29.14 29.75
N GLU A 104 -49.52 27.84 29.89
CA GLU A 104 -50.65 27.30 30.68
C GLU A 104 -50.57 27.73 32.16
N LEU A 105 -49.37 27.72 32.75
CA LEU A 105 -49.14 28.20 34.12
C LEU A 105 -49.34 29.72 34.20
N VAL A 106 -48.74 30.48 33.28
CA VAL A 106 -48.82 31.95 33.26
C VAL A 106 -50.25 32.44 33.05
N GLU A 107 -51.04 31.75 32.22
CA GLU A 107 -52.46 32.06 32.01
C GLU A 107 -53.30 31.77 33.25
N ALA A 108 -53.03 30.68 33.97
CA ALA A 108 -53.72 30.37 35.24
C ALA A 108 -53.50 31.49 36.29
N TYR A 109 -52.25 31.92 36.50
CA TYR A 109 -51.94 33.00 37.45
C TYR A 109 -52.55 34.35 37.01
N LYS A 110 -52.50 34.70 35.71
CA LYS A 110 -53.15 35.90 35.16
C LYS A 110 -54.67 35.87 35.33
N LEU A 111 -55.30 34.71 35.18
CA LEU A 111 -56.74 34.55 35.35
C LEU A 111 -57.15 34.79 36.80
N ILE A 112 -56.37 34.31 37.79
CA ILE A 112 -56.60 34.65 39.21
C ILE A 112 -56.50 36.15 39.44
N GLU A 113 -55.45 36.80 38.91
CA GLU A 113 -55.28 38.25 38.97
C GLU A 113 -56.46 39.03 38.38
N GLN A 114 -57.04 38.56 37.27
CA GLN A 114 -58.19 39.19 36.64
C GLN A 114 -59.47 38.95 37.47
N ARG A 115 -59.77 37.69 37.80
CA ARG A 115 -60.98 37.29 38.53
C ARG A 115 -61.07 37.99 39.89
N TYR A 116 -59.94 38.18 40.57
CA TYR A 116 -59.89 38.98 41.81
C TYR A 116 -60.28 40.46 41.60
N LYS A 117 -59.85 41.08 40.48
CA LYS A 117 -60.22 42.47 40.14
C LYS A 117 -61.69 42.60 39.77
N ASP A 118 -62.23 41.60 39.07
CA ASP A 118 -63.62 41.58 38.59
C ASP A 118 -64.64 41.27 39.72
N GLU A 119 -64.26 40.42 40.70
CA GLU A 119 -65.16 39.92 41.76
C GLU A 119 -64.89 40.50 43.16
N GLY A 120 -63.73 41.15 43.37
CA GLY A 120 -63.33 41.71 44.66
C GLY A 120 -64.12 42.96 45.07
N ARG A 121 -64.93 42.84 46.13
CA ARG A 121 -65.76 43.92 46.71
C ARG A 121 -65.31 44.30 48.12
N GLY A 122 -65.50 45.57 48.48
CA GLY A 122 -65.28 46.06 49.84
C GLY A 122 -64.44 47.34 49.89
N ASP A 123 -63.86 47.63 51.05
CA ASP A 123 -62.96 48.78 51.24
C ASP A 123 -61.73 48.72 50.30
N LEU A 124 -61.56 49.77 49.50
CA LEU A 124 -60.54 49.86 48.45
C LEU A 124 -59.11 49.65 48.95
N GLU A 125 -58.76 50.20 50.12
CA GLU A 125 -57.43 50.08 50.73
C GLU A 125 -57.18 48.63 51.19
N THR A 126 -58.13 48.05 51.93
CA THR A 126 -58.05 46.65 52.39
C THR A 126 -57.99 45.68 51.20
N LYS A 127 -58.79 45.93 50.15
CA LYS A 127 -58.80 45.15 48.90
C LYS A 127 -57.48 45.22 48.14
N ALA A 128 -56.85 46.40 48.08
CA ALA A 128 -55.55 46.61 47.45
C ALA A 128 -54.41 45.93 48.22
N LEU A 129 -54.42 46.00 49.56
CA LEU A 129 -53.42 45.31 50.40
C LEU A 129 -53.49 43.78 50.23
N ALA A 130 -54.69 43.20 50.22
CA ALA A 130 -54.89 41.77 49.97
C ALA A 130 -54.44 41.33 48.56
N PHE A 131 -54.60 42.19 47.55
CA PHE A 131 -54.10 41.95 46.19
C PHE A 131 -52.56 41.90 46.12
N VAL A 132 -51.88 42.78 46.86
CA VAL A 132 -50.40 42.81 46.90
C VAL A 132 -49.83 41.56 47.59
N ASP A 133 -50.41 41.14 48.72
CA ASP A 133 -50.04 39.89 49.41
C ASP A 133 -50.23 38.66 48.50
N MET A 134 -51.41 38.57 47.86
CA MET A 134 -51.73 37.52 46.89
C MET A 134 -50.69 37.47 45.76
N ASN A 135 -50.44 38.59 45.08
CA ASN A 135 -49.51 38.62 43.95
C ASN A 135 -48.09 38.25 44.36
N SER A 136 -47.63 38.65 45.54
CA SER A 136 -46.32 38.26 46.04
C SER A 136 -46.24 36.74 46.21
N ARG A 137 -47.25 36.11 46.84
CA ARG A 137 -47.32 34.65 47.01
C ARG A 137 -47.38 33.90 45.68
N LEU A 138 -48.24 34.33 44.76
CA LEU A 138 -48.44 33.68 43.47
C LEU A 138 -47.19 33.74 42.57
N ASN A 139 -46.45 34.85 42.56
CA ASN A 139 -45.20 34.96 41.79
C ASN A 139 -44.09 34.05 42.36
N ASP A 140 -43.99 33.95 43.68
CA ASP A 140 -43.06 33.06 44.37
C ASP A 140 -43.33 31.59 44.02
N GLU A 141 -44.60 31.22 43.93
CA GLU A 141 -45.02 29.86 43.59
C GLU A 141 -44.88 29.57 42.09
N MET A 142 -45.28 30.49 41.21
CA MET A 142 -45.06 30.41 39.76
C MET A 142 -43.59 30.15 39.43
N THR A 143 -42.68 30.82 40.14
CA THR A 143 -41.23 30.64 39.99
C THR A 143 -40.78 29.23 40.36
N ARG A 144 -41.28 28.66 41.46
CA ARG A 144 -41.00 27.27 41.88
C ARG A 144 -41.55 26.26 40.87
N ASN A 145 -42.76 26.50 40.36
CA ASN A 145 -43.44 25.64 39.39
C ASN A 145 -42.78 25.66 38.00
N TRP A 146 -42.28 26.81 37.54
CA TRP A 146 -41.43 26.90 36.35
C TRP A 146 -40.17 26.05 36.48
N ASP A 147 -39.53 26.10 37.64
CA ASP A 147 -38.30 25.37 37.90
C ASP A 147 -38.53 23.84 37.98
N ILE A 148 -39.72 23.40 38.38
CA ILE A 148 -40.18 21.99 38.28
C ILE A 148 -40.39 21.60 36.81
N LEU A 149 -41.19 22.36 36.05
CA LEU A 149 -41.47 22.08 34.63
C LEU A 149 -40.18 21.98 33.79
N LYS A 150 -39.22 22.86 34.06
CA LYS A 150 -37.89 22.89 33.45
C LYS A 150 -37.06 21.64 33.79
N LYS A 151 -37.13 21.13 35.02
CA LYS A 151 -36.47 19.87 35.42
C LYS A 151 -37.08 18.67 34.71
N LEU A 152 -38.42 18.61 34.60
CA LEU A 152 -39.14 17.54 33.88
C LEU A 152 -38.75 17.49 32.39
N LYS A 153 -38.82 18.63 31.68
CA LYS A 153 -38.45 18.69 30.25
C LYS A 153 -36.98 18.33 30.00
N ASN A 154 -36.07 18.73 30.90
CA ASN A 154 -34.67 18.33 30.82
C ASN A 154 -34.46 16.82 31.07
N TYR A 155 -35.21 16.22 32.00
CA TYR A 155 -35.14 14.78 32.29
C TYR A 155 -35.58 13.94 31.08
N ASP A 156 -36.72 14.27 30.46
CA ASP A 156 -37.20 13.55 29.27
C ASP A 156 -36.26 13.68 28.08
N ALA A 157 -35.66 14.87 27.87
CA ALA A 157 -34.65 15.07 26.83
C ALA A 157 -33.38 14.23 27.07
N LEU A 158 -32.94 14.09 28.33
CA LEU A 158 -31.82 13.21 28.70
C LEU A 158 -32.17 11.73 28.52
N LEU A 159 -33.37 11.30 28.95
CA LEU A 159 -33.84 9.93 28.82
C LEU A 159 -34.01 9.52 27.35
N ALA A 160 -34.51 10.43 26.50
CA ALA A 160 -34.56 10.22 25.05
C ALA A 160 -33.15 10.09 24.46
N LYS A 161 -32.22 10.97 24.83
CA LYS A 161 -30.82 10.90 24.40
C LYS A 161 -30.18 9.57 24.80
N GLU A 162 -30.32 9.14 26.05
CA GLU A 162 -29.80 7.86 26.55
C GLU A 162 -30.35 6.68 25.73
N LYS A 163 -31.66 6.63 25.50
CA LYS A 163 -32.30 5.60 24.66
C LYS A 163 -31.68 5.54 23.25
N THR A 164 -31.44 6.69 22.61
CA THR A 164 -30.79 6.72 21.28
C THR A 164 -29.31 6.32 21.32
N GLN A 165 -28.58 6.65 22.39
CA GLN A 165 -27.18 6.23 22.56
C GLN A 165 -27.10 4.72 22.80
N LYS A 166 -27.96 4.17 23.65
CA LYS A 166 -28.03 2.74 23.93
C LYS A 166 -28.36 1.93 22.67
N ALA A 167 -29.33 2.38 21.87
CA ALA A 167 -29.66 1.74 20.59
C ALA A 167 -28.49 1.76 19.58
N LYS A 168 -27.70 2.85 19.52
CA LYS A 168 -26.49 2.92 18.69
C LYS A 168 -25.40 1.97 19.18
N MET A 169 -25.10 1.97 20.49
CA MET A 169 -24.14 1.06 21.11
C MET A 169 -24.50 -0.42 20.87
N GLU A 170 -25.79 -0.75 20.91
CA GLU A 170 -26.29 -2.10 20.64
C GLU A 170 -26.16 -2.46 19.14
N GLN A 171 -26.46 -1.53 18.22
CA GLN A 171 -26.25 -1.73 16.79
C GLN A 171 -24.76 -1.90 16.43
N GLU A 172 -23.86 -1.11 17.02
CA GLU A 172 -22.40 -1.21 16.83
C GLU A 172 -21.87 -2.54 17.38
N LYS A 173 -22.36 -2.96 18.56
CA LYS A 173 -22.05 -4.27 19.15
C LYS A 173 -22.51 -5.43 18.24
N GLU A 174 -23.65 -5.31 17.55
CA GLU A 174 -24.10 -6.34 16.62
C GLU A 174 -23.23 -6.42 15.37
N ARG A 175 -22.87 -5.27 14.78
CA ARG A 175 -21.91 -5.20 13.65
C ARG A 175 -20.56 -5.81 14.03
N ALA A 176 -20.02 -5.50 15.20
CA ALA A 176 -18.75 -6.04 15.68
C ALA A 176 -18.80 -7.56 15.88
N LYS A 177 -19.93 -8.13 16.36
CA LYS A 177 -20.12 -9.59 16.41
C LYS A 177 -20.10 -10.22 15.01
N GLU A 178 -20.76 -9.61 14.03
CA GLU A 178 -20.78 -10.11 12.66
C GLU A 178 -19.40 -10.06 12.00
N GLU A 179 -18.67 -8.96 12.18
CA GLU A 179 -17.31 -8.79 11.66
C GLU A 179 -16.34 -9.80 12.29
N MET A 180 -16.39 -9.99 13.61
CA MET A 180 -15.61 -11.03 14.30
C MET A 180 -15.91 -12.43 13.74
N LYS A 181 -17.18 -12.78 13.49
CA LYS A 181 -17.55 -14.08 12.88
C LYS A 181 -17.01 -14.23 11.45
N ARG A 182 -16.95 -13.15 10.66
CA ARG A 182 -16.34 -13.15 9.31
C ARG A 182 -14.83 -13.41 9.41
N LEU A 183 -14.13 -12.66 10.26
CA LEU A 183 -12.69 -12.79 10.48
C LEU A 183 -12.30 -14.17 11.04
N GLU A 184 -13.09 -14.73 11.96
CA GLU A 184 -12.88 -16.08 12.51
C GLU A 184 -13.08 -17.18 11.45
N LYS A 185 -13.99 -16.99 10.49
CA LYS A 185 -14.09 -17.88 9.33
C LYS A 185 -12.88 -17.73 8.42
N GLU A 186 -12.52 -16.50 8.09
CA GLU A 186 -11.41 -16.19 7.17
C GLU A 186 -10.05 -16.71 7.69
N GLN A 187 -9.78 -16.59 9.00
CA GLN A 187 -8.60 -17.21 9.61
C GLN A 187 -8.60 -18.74 9.49
N ARG A 188 -9.75 -19.40 9.70
CA ARG A 188 -9.86 -20.87 9.57
C ARG A 188 -9.66 -21.33 8.13
N ASP A 189 -10.11 -20.56 7.14
CA ASP A 189 -9.91 -20.90 5.74
C ASP A 189 -8.45 -20.63 5.32
N ARG A 190 -7.86 -19.48 5.69
CA ARG A 190 -6.42 -19.19 5.50
C ARG A 190 -5.49 -20.17 6.23
N GLN A 191 -5.91 -20.79 7.33
CA GLN A 191 -5.13 -21.84 8.00
C GLN A 191 -5.08 -23.11 7.16
N LYS A 192 -6.22 -23.58 6.63
CA LYS A 192 -6.28 -24.77 5.76
C LYS A 192 -5.40 -24.61 4.51
N GLU A 193 -5.37 -23.41 3.93
CA GLU A 193 -4.51 -23.10 2.78
C GLU A 193 -3.02 -23.28 3.11
N ARG A 194 -2.58 -22.80 4.28
CA ARG A 194 -1.20 -23.02 4.76
C ARG A 194 -0.91 -24.50 5.03
N ASP A 195 -1.82 -25.21 5.68
CA ASP A 195 -1.66 -26.63 5.98
C ASP A 195 -1.58 -27.48 4.69
N MET A 196 -2.36 -27.14 3.67
CA MET A 196 -2.29 -27.74 2.33
C MET A 196 -0.98 -27.42 1.61
N PHE A 197 -0.49 -26.18 1.71
CA PHE A 197 0.79 -25.78 1.10
C PHE A 197 1.97 -26.56 1.69
N TYR A 198 2.04 -26.67 3.02
CA TYR A 198 3.10 -27.43 3.69
C TYR A 198 3.10 -28.92 3.32
N LYS A 199 1.93 -29.56 3.22
CA LYS A 199 1.82 -30.95 2.75
C LYS A 199 2.40 -31.11 1.34
N LYS A 200 2.01 -30.26 0.40
CA LYS A 200 2.52 -30.29 -0.97
C LYS A 200 4.04 -30.10 -1.02
N GLN A 201 4.59 -29.18 -0.23
CA GLN A 201 6.03 -28.92 -0.19
C GLN A 201 6.82 -30.15 0.29
N GLU A 202 6.31 -30.88 1.28
CA GLU A 202 6.96 -32.10 1.78
C GLU A 202 6.82 -33.28 0.79
N GLU A 203 5.68 -33.41 0.09
CA GLU A 203 5.55 -34.37 -1.03
C GLU A 203 6.53 -34.08 -2.18
N ASP A 204 6.67 -32.82 -2.59
CA ASP A 204 7.57 -32.43 -3.69
C ASP A 204 9.05 -32.65 -3.30
N LYS A 205 9.39 -32.46 -2.02
CA LYS A 205 10.71 -32.78 -1.45
C LYS A 205 11.01 -34.29 -1.47
N ILE A 206 10.02 -35.14 -1.14
CA ILE A 206 10.15 -36.60 -1.25
C ILE A 206 10.37 -37.00 -2.72
N ARG A 207 9.52 -36.52 -3.63
CA ARG A 207 9.65 -36.77 -5.09
C ARG A 207 11.04 -36.40 -5.63
N MET A 208 11.62 -35.28 -5.16
CA MET A 208 12.97 -34.87 -5.55
C MET A 208 14.06 -35.81 -5.01
N GLN A 209 13.93 -36.30 -3.78
CA GLN A 209 14.89 -37.26 -3.22
C GLN A 209 14.87 -38.60 -3.98
N GLU A 210 13.69 -39.10 -4.35
CA GLU A 210 13.52 -40.32 -5.14
C GLU A 210 14.13 -40.24 -6.55
N MET A 211 14.07 -39.06 -7.21
CA MET A 211 14.77 -38.86 -8.48
C MET A 211 16.29 -38.84 -8.32
N TYR A 212 16.81 -38.21 -7.26
CA TYR A 212 18.27 -38.16 -7.01
C TYR A 212 18.86 -39.53 -6.69
N THR A 213 18.18 -40.38 -5.90
CA THR A 213 18.67 -41.73 -5.61
C THR A 213 18.72 -42.59 -6.86
N LYS A 214 17.64 -42.60 -7.66
CA LYS A 214 17.58 -43.36 -8.91
C LYS A 214 18.68 -42.95 -9.91
N SER A 215 18.88 -41.65 -10.12
CA SER A 215 19.91 -41.15 -11.03
C SER A 215 21.34 -41.55 -10.62
N LEU A 216 21.60 -41.80 -9.33
CA LEU A 216 22.88 -42.30 -8.83
C LEU A 216 23.06 -43.82 -9.00
N GLU A 217 21.97 -44.56 -9.16
CA GLU A 217 22.00 -46.00 -9.46
C GLU A 217 22.27 -46.23 -10.95
N ASP A 218 21.57 -45.51 -11.82
CA ASP A 218 21.76 -45.53 -13.28
C ASP A 218 23.24 -45.23 -13.66
N GLN A 219 23.85 -44.21 -13.04
CA GLN A 219 25.27 -43.87 -13.27
C GLN A 219 26.25 -44.97 -12.82
N LYS A 220 26.00 -45.63 -11.68
CA LYS A 220 26.83 -46.73 -11.20
C LYS A 220 26.79 -47.93 -12.14
N GLU A 221 25.66 -48.15 -12.81
CA GLU A 221 25.50 -49.23 -13.78
C GLU A 221 26.28 -48.97 -15.07
N GLN A 222 26.12 -47.77 -15.64
CA GLN A 222 26.89 -47.36 -16.83
C GLN A 222 28.41 -47.50 -16.62
N MET A 223 28.91 -47.13 -15.43
CA MET A 223 30.34 -47.24 -15.10
C MET A 223 30.82 -48.70 -15.04
N ARG A 224 30.02 -49.65 -14.57
CA ARG A 224 30.39 -51.08 -14.55
C ARG A 224 30.56 -51.63 -15.96
N ASN A 225 29.57 -51.39 -16.82
CA ASN A 225 29.53 -51.93 -18.18
C ASN A 225 30.72 -51.42 -19.04
N MET A 226 31.15 -50.17 -18.81
CA MET A 226 32.32 -49.59 -19.46
C MET A 226 33.66 -50.25 -19.05
N ILE A 227 33.80 -50.66 -17.78
CA ILE A 227 35.01 -51.33 -17.28
C ILE A 227 35.16 -52.70 -17.92
N GLU A 228 34.06 -53.46 -18.00
CA GLU A 228 34.02 -54.82 -18.53
C GLU A 228 34.44 -54.88 -20.01
N ALA A 229 33.86 -54.03 -20.86
CA ALA A 229 34.21 -53.93 -22.29
C ALA A 229 35.69 -53.57 -22.54
N ASN A 230 36.30 -52.78 -21.65
CA ASN A 230 37.72 -52.41 -21.78
C ASN A 230 38.68 -53.58 -21.47
N PHE A 231 38.29 -54.50 -20.57
CA PHE A 231 39.08 -55.71 -20.29
C PHE A 231 39.08 -56.68 -21.48
N GLU A 232 37.96 -56.83 -22.19
CA GLU A 232 37.88 -57.71 -23.36
C GLU A 232 38.75 -57.22 -24.52
N ALA A 233 38.76 -55.90 -24.78
CA ALA A 233 39.60 -55.30 -25.82
C ALA A 233 41.10 -55.56 -25.60
N GLN A 234 41.59 -55.33 -24.39
CA GLN A 234 43.01 -55.55 -24.04
C GLN A 234 43.44 -57.02 -24.10
N LYS A 235 42.51 -57.96 -23.90
CA LYS A 235 42.79 -59.39 -24.05
C LYS A 235 43.12 -59.73 -25.51
N LYS A 236 42.29 -59.25 -26.45
CA LYS A 236 42.41 -59.57 -27.88
C LYS A 236 43.74 -59.09 -28.50
N GLU A 237 44.17 -57.88 -28.14
CA GLU A 237 45.42 -57.27 -28.65
C GLU A 237 46.67 -58.15 -28.37
N ARG A 238 46.68 -58.90 -27.25
CA ARG A 238 47.75 -59.85 -26.93
C ARG A 238 47.75 -61.11 -27.80
N GLU A 239 46.59 -61.55 -28.25
CA GLU A 239 46.44 -62.76 -29.06
C GLU A 239 46.95 -62.50 -30.50
N ASP A 240 46.62 -61.34 -31.06
CA ASP A 240 47.10 -60.90 -32.39
C ASP A 240 48.64 -60.73 -32.45
N ALA A 241 49.24 -60.17 -31.38
CA ALA A 241 50.69 -59.96 -31.30
C ALA A 241 51.51 -61.28 -31.36
N LEU A 242 51.01 -62.34 -30.72
CA LEU A 242 51.65 -63.66 -30.72
C LEU A 242 51.59 -64.34 -32.10
N ALA A 243 50.53 -64.12 -32.86
CA ALA A 243 50.40 -64.65 -34.22
C ALA A 243 51.44 -64.04 -35.18
N HIS A 244 51.69 -62.73 -35.07
CA HIS A 244 52.67 -62.04 -35.92
C HIS A 244 54.11 -62.58 -35.71
N GLN A 245 54.52 -62.79 -34.45
CA GLN A 245 55.85 -63.30 -34.11
C GLN A 245 56.16 -64.66 -34.77
N LYS A 246 55.15 -65.54 -34.88
CA LYS A 246 55.32 -66.87 -35.49
C LYS A 246 55.69 -66.78 -36.98
N THR A 247 55.05 -65.88 -37.72
CA THR A 247 55.22 -65.74 -39.18
C THR A 247 56.67 -65.40 -39.56
N ILE A 248 57.30 -64.52 -38.79
CA ILE A 248 58.69 -64.05 -39.02
C ILE A 248 59.71 -65.20 -38.95
N MET A 249 59.46 -66.22 -38.13
CA MET A 249 60.34 -67.38 -37.98
C MET A 249 60.35 -68.28 -39.24
N ASP A 250 59.18 -68.49 -39.85
CA ASP A 250 59.02 -69.37 -41.01
C ASP A 250 59.67 -68.78 -42.28
N ASP A 251 59.60 -67.45 -42.47
CA ASP A 251 60.26 -66.75 -43.59
C ASP A 251 61.79 -66.87 -43.53
N TYR A 252 62.37 -66.75 -42.33
CA TYR A 252 63.83 -66.83 -42.14
C TYR A 252 64.38 -68.21 -42.52
N ALA A 253 63.67 -69.29 -42.18
CA ALA A 253 64.06 -70.65 -42.54
C ALA A 253 64.10 -70.87 -44.07
N ASN A 254 63.14 -70.30 -44.81
CA ASN A 254 63.07 -70.40 -46.26
C ASN A 254 64.21 -69.64 -46.97
N MET A 255 64.62 -68.49 -46.44
CA MET A 255 65.74 -67.71 -47.00
C MET A 255 67.06 -68.48 -46.99
N VAL A 256 67.38 -69.14 -45.86
CA VAL A 256 68.65 -69.87 -45.68
C VAL A 256 68.81 -70.98 -46.71
N LYS A 257 67.74 -71.74 -46.99
CA LYS A 257 67.77 -72.86 -47.95
C LYS A 257 68.16 -72.40 -49.36
N LYS A 258 67.57 -71.29 -49.83
CA LYS A 258 67.75 -70.78 -51.21
C LYS A 258 69.18 -70.30 -51.50
N ASN A 259 69.89 -69.80 -50.49
CA ASN A 259 71.29 -69.37 -50.63
C ASN A 259 72.26 -70.54 -50.87
N PHE A 260 71.98 -71.73 -50.33
CA PHE A 260 72.83 -72.92 -50.57
C PHE A 260 72.74 -73.41 -52.02
N GLU A 261 71.53 -73.42 -52.59
CA GLU A 261 71.27 -73.91 -53.96
C GLU A 261 71.96 -73.07 -55.04
N GLN A 262 72.22 -71.78 -54.78
CA GLN A 262 72.91 -70.89 -55.72
C GLN A 262 74.44 -71.11 -55.74
N ARG A 263 75.07 -71.28 -54.57
CA ARG A 263 76.53 -71.47 -54.44
C ARG A 263 77.06 -72.67 -55.23
N ASP A 264 76.27 -73.74 -55.31
CA ASP A 264 76.67 -74.99 -55.96
C ASP A 264 76.69 -74.89 -57.50
N GLN A 265 75.98 -73.90 -58.07
CA GLN A 265 75.95 -73.65 -59.52
C GLN A 265 77.19 -72.87 -60.00
N GLU A 266 77.63 -71.86 -59.24
CA GLU A 266 78.83 -71.06 -59.57
C GLU A 266 80.10 -71.91 -59.70
N ILE A 267 80.24 -72.93 -58.84
CA ILE A 267 81.41 -73.81 -58.78
C ILE A 267 81.57 -74.67 -60.06
N LYS A 268 80.48 -74.97 -60.78
CA LYS A 268 80.56 -75.68 -62.07
C LYS A 268 81.07 -74.77 -63.17
N LEU A 269 80.48 -73.58 -63.32
CA LEU A 269 80.76 -72.64 -64.41
C LEU A 269 82.25 -72.23 -64.48
N LEU A 270 82.89 -72.07 -63.32
CA LEU A 270 84.30 -71.70 -63.21
C LEU A 270 85.28 -72.78 -63.73
N ARG A 271 84.86 -74.05 -63.85
CA ARG A 271 85.74 -75.13 -64.32
C ARG A 271 85.87 -75.16 -65.85
N GLU A 272 84.79 -74.85 -66.56
CA GLU A 272 84.77 -74.86 -68.04
C GLU A 272 85.60 -73.68 -68.60
N GLN A 273 85.43 -72.48 -68.04
CA GLN A 273 86.16 -71.26 -68.45
C GLN A 273 87.69 -71.34 -68.33
N MET A 274 88.22 -72.23 -67.48
CA MET A 274 89.66 -72.46 -67.37
C MET A 274 90.21 -73.26 -68.56
N SER A 275 89.47 -74.26 -69.04
CA SER A 275 89.92 -75.16 -70.12
C SER A 275 90.00 -74.44 -71.48
N GLU A 276 89.13 -73.47 -71.74
CA GLU A 276 89.14 -72.71 -73.00
C GLU A 276 90.35 -71.77 -73.12
N LYS A 277 90.77 -71.15 -72.01
CA LYS A 277 91.86 -70.15 -72.01
C LYS A 277 93.22 -70.75 -72.31
N GLU A 278 93.50 -71.97 -71.84
CA GLU A 278 94.75 -72.67 -72.12
C GLU A 278 94.90 -73.02 -73.62
N ALA A 279 93.79 -73.37 -74.28
CA ALA A 279 93.78 -73.69 -75.71
C ALA A 279 94.02 -72.46 -76.60
N GLN A 280 93.57 -71.28 -76.17
CA GLN A 280 93.76 -70.03 -76.93
C GLN A 280 95.21 -69.52 -76.83
N ALA A 281 95.78 -69.44 -75.63
CA ALA A 281 97.12 -68.88 -75.39
C ALA A 281 98.22 -69.56 -76.23
N LYS A 282 98.05 -70.84 -76.55
CA LYS A 282 99.01 -71.61 -77.36
C LYS A 282 99.04 -71.24 -78.85
N LYS A 283 97.97 -70.66 -79.40
CA LYS A 283 97.90 -70.22 -80.81
C LYS A 283 98.54 -68.86 -81.05
N ASP A 284 98.47 -67.96 -80.06
CA ASP A 284 98.89 -66.58 -80.23
C ASP A 284 100.43 -66.43 -80.20
N LEU A 285 101.14 -67.35 -79.54
CA LEU A 285 102.61 -67.32 -79.41
C LEU A 285 103.35 -67.60 -80.74
N ASP A 286 102.90 -68.59 -81.51
CA ASP A 286 103.48 -68.92 -82.83
C ASP A 286 103.29 -67.76 -83.82
N ASN A 287 102.15 -67.07 -83.74
CA ASN A 287 101.77 -65.96 -84.60
C ASN A 287 102.63 -64.70 -84.33
N MET A 288 103.00 -64.46 -83.07
CA MET A 288 103.86 -63.35 -82.66
C MET A 288 105.29 -63.48 -83.19
N SER A 289 105.85 -64.70 -83.17
CA SER A 289 107.23 -64.96 -83.61
C SER A 289 107.47 -64.60 -85.07
N ARG A 290 106.48 -64.84 -85.95
CA ARG A 290 106.62 -64.58 -87.39
C ARG A 290 106.60 -63.08 -87.73
N LYS A 291 105.72 -62.29 -87.10
CA LYS A 291 105.59 -60.84 -87.36
C LYS A 291 106.84 -60.05 -86.99
N HIS A 292 107.43 -60.36 -85.84
CA HIS A 292 108.54 -59.56 -85.31
C HIS A 292 109.83 -59.66 -86.16
N GLN A 293 109.91 -60.68 -87.01
CA GLN A 293 111.00 -60.87 -87.97
C GLN A 293 110.82 -60.04 -89.26
N GLU A 294 109.57 -59.71 -89.63
CA GLU A 294 109.23 -58.85 -90.78
C GLU A 294 109.39 -57.36 -90.45
N GLU A 295 109.02 -56.92 -89.25
CA GLU A 295 109.06 -55.50 -88.82
C GLU A 295 110.49 -54.93 -88.76
N LYS A 296 111.48 -55.76 -88.40
CA LYS A 296 112.89 -55.35 -88.24
C LYS A 296 113.55 -54.82 -89.51
N GLU A 297 113.13 -55.28 -90.68
CA GLU A 297 113.63 -54.79 -91.98
C GLU A 297 112.89 -53.54 -92.47
N LYS A 298 111.72 -53.23 -91.90
CA LYS A 298 110.91 -52.06 -92.29
C LYS A 298 111.43 -50.77 -91.67
N TYR A 299 111.65 -50.76 -90.35
CA TYR A 299 112.11 -49.58 -89.60
C TYR A 299 113.48 -49.04 -90.05
N LYS A 300 114.36 -49.88 -90.60
CA LYS A 300 115.64 -49.43 -91.22
C LYS A 300 115.46 -48.49 -92.42
N LYS A 301 114.29 -48.45 -93.06
CA LYS A 301 114.03 -47.64 -94.26
C LYS A 301 113.35 -46.30 -93.95
N GLU A 302 112.43 -46.28 -92.99
CA GLU A 302 111.66 -45.07 -92.64
C GLU A 302 112.48 -44.06 -91.80
N ALA A 303 113.36 -44.54 -90.91
CA ALA A 303 114.26 -43.69 -90.12
C ALA A 303 115.21 -42.78 -90.96
N LYS A 304 115.31 -43.02 -92.28
CA LYS A 304 116.13 -42.24 -93.22
C LYS A 304 115.36 -41.13 -93.95
N LYS A 305 114.06 -40.92 -93.65
CA LYS A 305 113.20 -40.03 -94.45
C LYS A 305 112.55 -38.89 -93.66
N ASP A 306 111.99 -39.18 -92.49
CA ASP A 306 111.19 -38.17 -91.76
C ASP A 306 112.03 -37.04 -91.12
N LEU A 307 113.34 -37.26 -90.98
CA LEU A 307 114.29 -36.28 -90.43
C LEU A 307 114.46 -35.05 -91.35
N GLU A 308 114.10 -35.15 -92.64
CA GLU A 308 114.14 -34.04 -93.60
C GLU A 308 112.87 -33.16 -93.58
N ALA A 309 111.77 -33.61 -92.94
CA ALA A 309 110.45 -33.00 -93.11
C ALA A 309 110.10 -31.95 -92.05
N THR A 310 110.23 -32.29 -90.76
CA THR A 310 109.58 -31.56 -89.66
C THR A 310 110.14 -30.15 -89.42
N ILE A 311 111.39 -29.90 -89.82
CA ILE A 311 112.10 -28.60 -89.74
C ILE A 311 111.28 -27.47 -90.42
N LYS A 312 110.44 -27.77 -91.41
CA LYS A 312 109.63 -26.77 -92.11
C LYS A 312 108.42 -26.21 -91.32
N LYS A 313 107.91 -26.90 -90.30
CA LYS A 313 106.54 -26.63 -89.80
C LYS A 313 106.45 -25.67 -88.60
N LEU A 314 107.53 -25.48 -87.83
CA LEU A 314 107.53 -24.68 -86.59
C LEU A 314 107.33 -23.16 -86.78
N ASN A 315 107.43 -22.64 -88.01
CA ASN A 315 107.51 -21.20 -88.27
C ASN A 315 106.15 -20.52 -88.57
N ALA A 316 105.02 -21.23 -88.47
CA ALA A 316 103.72 -20.73 -88.95
C ALA A 316 102.80 -20.14 -87.85
N ASP A 317 102.57 -20.88 -86.76
CA ASP A 317 101.32 -20.74 -86.00
C ASP A 317 101.34 -19.65 -84.90
N ASN A 318 102.52 -19.16 -84.50
CA ASN A 318 102.72 -18.13 -83.45
C ASN A 318 102.12 -16.73 -83.77
N LYS A 319 101.31 -16.58 -84.82
CA LYS A 319 100.82 -15.28 -85.32
C LYS A 319 99.39 -14.93 -84.90
N ALA A 320 98.59 -15.90 -84.43
CA ALA A 320 97.13 -15.76 -84.35
C ALA A 320 96.55 -15.26 -83.00
N GLU A 321 97.33 -15.28 -81.91
CA GLU A 321 96.75 -15.32 -80.54
C GLU A 321 96.42 -13.94 -79.92
N ASN A 322 96.84 -12.83 -80.52
CA ASN A 322 97.06 -11.57 -79.76
C ASN A 322 95.93 -10.51 -79.86
N GLU A 323 94.94 -10.64 -80.75
CA GLU A 323 94.03 -9.52 -81.09
C GLU A 323 92.73 -9.45 -80.25
N THR A 324 92.26 -10.55 -79.67
CA THR A 324 90.87 -10.66 -79.16
C THR A 324 90.56 -9.98 -77.82
N MET A 325 91.57 -9.51 -77.06
CA MET A 325 91.41 -9.30 -75.62
C MET A 325 90.81 -7.92 -75.20
N GLN A 326 90.99 -6.84 -75.98
CA GLN A 326 90.82 -5.47 -75.44
C GLN A 326 89.36 -4.95 -75.31
N ASN A 327 88.37 -5.56 -75.96
CA ASN A 327 87.12 -4.84 -76.27
C ASN A 327 86.04 -4.76 -75.15
N ARG A 328 86.16 -5.46 -74.02
CA ARG A 328 85.03 -5.61 -73.05
C ARG A 328 84.92 -4.55 -71.94
N LEU A 329 85.99 -3.86 -71.57
CA LEU A 329 86.07 -3.04 -70.34
C LEU A 329 85.26 -1.72 -70.27
N LYS A 330 84.47 -1.36 -71.30
CA LYS A 330 83.92 0.01 -71.47
C LYS A 330 82.47 0.25 -70.98
N LYS A 331 81.81 -0.68 -70.28
CA LYS A 331 80.33 -0.71 -70.19
C LYS A 331 79.63 -0.31 -68.87
N GLU A 332 80.33 -0.10 -67.75
CA GLU A 332 79.70 -0.23 -66.41
C GLU A 332 79.17 1.06 -65.74
N MET A 333 79.70 2.25 -66.03
CA MET A 333 79.61 3.42 -65.12
C MET A 333 78.34 4.33 -65.19
N LYS A 334 77.11 3.85 -65.45
CA LYS A 334 76.03 4.79 -65.92
C LYS A 334 74.68 4.92 -65.20
N GLN A 335 74.33 4.15 -64.16
CA GLN A 335 72.95 4.14 -63.62
C GLN A 335 72.78 4.57 -62.15
N GLU A 336 73.45 5.67 -61.77
CA GLU A 336 73.57 6.19 -60.39
C GLU A 336 72.54 7.32 -60.08
N GLN A 337 71.22 7.09 -60.23
CA GLN A 337 70.23 8.18 -60.11
C GLN A 337 68.84 7.81 -59.53
N ILE A 338 68.37 8.64 -58.59
CA ILE A 338 66.96 8.92 -58.19
C ILE A 338 66.23 7.74 -57.49
N ASP A 339 65.98 7.73 -56.17
CA ASP A 339 66.18 8.68 -55.06
C ASP A 339 65.21 9.89 -54.94
N LYS A 340 63.89 9.66 -54.99
CA LYS A 340 62.83 10.68 -54.73
C LYS A 340 61.58 10.13 -53.98
N VAL A 341 60.86 11.05 -53.33
CA VAL A 341 59.47 10.97 -52.79
C VAL A 341 59.22 10.19 -51.46
N LYS A 342 59.64 10.78 -50.33
CA LYS A 342 59.03 10.56 -48.99
C LYS A 342 58.00 11.68 -48.69
N LYS A 343 56.74 11.39 -48.27
CA LYS A 343 55.83 12.18 -47.38
C LYS A 343 54.32 11.77 -47.49
N ALA A 344 53.51 12.27 -46.53
CA ALA A 344 52.02 12.23 -46.41
C ALA A 344 51.38 11.14 -45.50
N SER A 345 50.18 11.45 -44.95
CA SER A 345 49.31 10.66 -44.04
C SER A 345 47.96 11.38 -43.83
N PHE A 346 46.88 10.75 -43.30
CA PHE A 346 45.65 11.44 -42.80
C PHE A 346 44.75 10.56 -41.86
N LEU A 347 43.45 10.89 -41.65
CA LEU A 347 42.75 10.88 -40.33
C LEU A 347 41.21 10.58 -40.31
N LYS A 348 40.68 10.16 -39.12
CA LYS A 348 39.32 10.40 -38.48
C LYS A 348 38.00 9.59 -38.80
N ARG A 349 37.43 8.97 -37.72
CA ARG A 349 36.05 8.99 -37.11
C ARG A 349 34.70 8.78 -37.88
N GLY A 350 33.80 7.91 -37.34
CA GLY A 350 32.31 7.86 -37.52
C GLY A 350 31.64 6.53 -37.02
N LYS A 351 30.31 6.28 -36.97
CA LYS A 351 29.07 7.09 -36.69
C LYS A 351 27.76 6.20 -36.64
N PHE A 352 26.69 6.58 -35.87
CA PHE A 352 25.24 6.13 -35.96
C PHE A 352 24.89 4.63 -35.64
N TRP A 353 23.64 4.10 -35.49
CA TRP A 353 22.29 4.44 -34.93
C TRP A 353 21.33 3.19 -35.19
N LEU A 354 20.07 2.95 -34.75
CA LEU A 354 18.95 3.62 -34.00
C LEU A 354 17.88 2.57 -33.50
N SER A 355 16.77 3.01 -32.86
CA SER A 355 15.45 2.34 -32.58
C SER A 355 15.34 1.28 -31.44
N GLY A 356 14.21 1.12 -30.72
CA GLY A 356 12.88 1.82 -30.71
C GLY A 356 11.97 1.44 -29.51
N ASN A 357 10.91 2.20 -29.21
CA ASN A 357 9.99 2.10 -28.02
C ASN A 357 8.51 2.36 -28.46
N PRO A 358 7.44 1.94 -27.73
CA PRO A 358 6.81 2.71 -26.62
C PRO A 358 6.24 1.80 -25.48
N ASP A 359 5.49 2.17 -24.41
CA ASP A 359 4.53 3.25 -24.02
C ASP A 359 4.68 3.57 -22.49
N HIS A 360 4.55 4.81 -21.97
CA HIS A 360 3.34 5.54 -21.47
C HIS A 360 2.55 4.81 -20.33
N LEU A 361 2.07 5.39 -19.20
CA LEU A 361 1.96 6.71 -18.50
C LEU A 361 1.69 6.44 -16.98
N ASP A 362 1.64 7.34 -15.98
CA ASP A 362 2.33 8.61 -15.62
C ASP A 362 1.82 9.08 -14.22
N LEU A 363 2.38 10.16 -13.65
CA LEU A 363 1.83 11.01 -12.57
C LEU A 363 1.58 10.40 -11.16
N LYS A 364 2.60 10.41 -10.30
CA LYS A 364 2.74 11.52 -9.31
C LYS A 364 4.11 11.59 -8.61
#